data_AF-A0A4Y2HNX6-F1
#
_entry.id   AF-A0A4Y2HNX6-F1
#
_cell.length_a   1.000
_cell.length_b   1.000
_cell.length_c   1.000
_cell.angle_alpha   90.00
_cell.angle_beta   90.00
_cell.angle_gamma   90.00
#
_symmetry.space_group_name_H-M   'P 1'
#
loop_
_entity.id
_entity.type
_entity.pdbx_description
1 polymer ?
#
loop_
_entity_poly.entity_id
_entity_poly.type
_entity_poly.pdbx_seq_one_letter_code
_entity_poly.pdbx_strand_id
1 'polypeptide(L)'
;MAENYKKAVEYLKERFGKESVLVQVFIRDLLQLDISKNKCELSSLYDKPQTRIRSLNSLGLIKDKYADILFSLVESTLPIDIVKMSDRQRHLVHDTQGKSNLDLLMDFVKNEVDSEFRVKISR
;
A
#
# COMPACT_ATOMS: atom_id res chain seq x y z
N MET A 1 -34.96 8.27 -6.85
CA MET A 1 -33.81 7.49 -7.38
C MET A 1 -32.56 7.60 -6.51
N ALA A 2 -32.11 8.80 -6.10
CA ALA A 2 -30.89 8.97 -5.29
C ALA A 2 -30.93 8.31 -3.89
N GLU A 3 -32.12 8.12 -3.31
CA GLU A 3 -32.28 7.56 -1.98
C GLU A 3 -31.97 6.05 -1.89
N ASN A 4 -32.25 5.31 -2.97
CA ASN A 4 -31.94 3.88 -3.06
C ASN A 4 -30.44 3.63 -3.13
N TYR A 5 -29.68 4.52 -3.80
CA TYR A 5 -28.22 4.43 -3.85
C TYR A 5 -27.57 4.65 -2.49
N LYS A 6 -28.07 5.62 -1.70
CA LYS A 6 -27.57 5.84 -0.34
C LYS A 6 -27.79 4.62 0.55
N LYS A 7 -29.02 4.08 0.56
CA LYS A 7 -29.37 2.87 1.33
C LYS A 7 -28.55 1.65 0.90
N ALA A 8 -28.31 1.47 -0.41
CA ALA A 8 -27.47 0.39 -0.92
C ALA A 8 -26.00 0.52 -0.46
N VAL A 9 -25.44 1.73 -0.52
CA VAL A 9 -24.07 2.00 -0.04
C VAL A 9 -23.95 1.77 1.47
N GLU A 10 -24.93 2.21 2.25
CA GLU A 10 -24.97 1.98 3.70
C GLU A 10 -25.01 0.49 4.03
N TYR A 11 -25.90 -0.28 3.38
CA TYR A 11 -25.99 -1.72 3.57
C TYR A 11 -24.68 -2.44 3.22
N LEU A 12 -24.01 -2.04 2.13
CA LEU A 12 -22.71 -2.58 1.75
C LEU A 12 -21.63 -2.25 2.79
N LYS A 13 -21.61 -1.02 3.31
CA LYS A 13 -20.68 -0.62 4.38
C LYS A 13 -20.94 -1.37 5.68
N GLU A 14 -22.19 -1.59 6.06
CA GLU A 14 -22.53 -2.35 7.27
C GLU A 14 -22.10 -3.81 7.15
N ARG A 15 -22.32 -4.43 5.98
CA ARG A 15 -22.00 -5.84 5.75
C ARG A 15 -20.51 -6.10 5.52
N PHE A 16 -19.84 -5.23 4.76
CA PHE A 16 -18.46 -5.46 4.28
C PHE A 16 -17.43 -4.43 4.77
N GLY A 17 -17.87 -3.27 5.24
CA GLY A 17 -17.01 -2.15 5.67
C GLY A 17 -16.54 -2.24 7.12
N LYS A 18 -16.55 -3.43 7.73
CA LYS A 18 -16.10 -3.62 9.12
C LYS A 18 -14.59 -3.35 9.22
N GLU A 19 -14.21 -2.16 9.69
CA GLU A 19 -12.83 -1.66 9.77
C GLU A 19 -11.86 -2.69 10.37
N SER A 20 -12.16 -3.20 11.56
CA SER A 20 -11.28 -4.13 12.27
C SER A 20 -11.01 -5.40 11.47
N VAL A 21 -12.02 -5.91 10.77
CA VAL A 21 -11.90 -7.10 9.92
C VAL A 21 -11.05 -6.81 8.69
N LEU A 22 -11.28 -5.66 8.04
CA LEU A 22 -10.54 -5.29 6.83
C LEU A 22 -9.06 -5.02 7.12
N VAL A 23 -8.76 -4.37 8.23
CA VAL A 23 -7.38 -4.15 8.69
C VAL A 23 -6.72 -5.49 9.02
N GLN A 24 -7.41 -6.40 9.72
CA GLN A 24 -6.87 -7.74 10.00
C GLN A 24 -6.59 -8.53 8.72
N VAL A 25 -7.49 -8.48 7.73
CA VAL A 25 -7.26 -9.11 6.42
C VAL A 25 -6.04 -8.50 5.75
N PHE A 26 -5.90 -7.18 5.75
CA PHE A 26 -4.74 -6.53 5.16
C PHE A 26 -3.42 -6.95 5.84
N ILE A 27 -3.37 -6.94 7.17
CA ILE A 27 -2.20 -7.39 7.93
C ILE A 27 -1.86 -8.84 7.58
N ARG A 28 -2.85 -9.73 7.53
CA ARG A 28 -2.63 -11.14 7.17
C ARG A 28 -2.07 -11.29 5.76
N ASP A 29 -2.59 -10.53 4.80
CA ASP A 29 -2.09 -10.54 3.42
C ASP A 29 -0.64 -10.05 3.35
N LEU A 30 -0.28 -9.00 4.09
CA LEU A 30 1.10 -8.49 4.15
C LEU A 30 2.04 -9.52 4.80
N LEU A 31 1.62 -10.20 5.86
CA LEU A 31 2.43 -11.26 6.47
C LEU A 31 2.66 -12.43 5.52
N GLN A 32 1.64 -12.84 4.76
CA GLN A 32 1.80 -13.86 3.73
C GLN A 32 2.73 -13.41 2.60
N LEU A 33 2.66 -12.13 2.23
CA LEU A 33 3.54 -11.54 1.23
C LEU A 33 4.99 -11.51 1.71
N ASP A 34 5.24 -11.14 2.97
CA ASP A 34 6.56 -11.13 3.57
C ASP A 34 7.22 -12.52 3.55
N ILE A 35 6.46 -13.57 3.90
CA ILE A 35 6.93 -14.97 3.83
C ILE A 35 7.32 -15.37 2.40
N SER A 36 6.62 -14.84 1.40
CA SER A 36 6.80 -15.21 -0.01
C SER A 36 7.58 -14.19 -0.83
N LYS A 37 8.14 -13.14 -0.22
CA LYS A 37 8.71 -11.98 -0.93
C LYS A 37 9.84 -12.33 -1.88
N ASN A 38 10.71 -13.27 -1.50
CA ASN A 38 11.83 -13.72 -2.33
C ASN A 38 11.41 -14.47 -3.61
N LYS A 39 10.12 -14.85 -3.71
CA LYS A 39 9.54 -15.54 -4.87
C LYS A 39 8.61 -14.63 -5.69
N CYS A 40 8.39 -13.39 -5.24
CA CYS A 40 7.51 -12.44 -5.90
C CYS A 40 8.33 -11.44 -6.71
N GLU A 41 7.78 -11.03 -7.84
CA GLU A 41 8.30 -9.87 -8.57
C GLU A 41 8.03 -8.58 -7.80
N LEU A 42 8.86 -7.55 -8.02
CA LEU A 42 8.69 -6.24 -7.38
C LEU A 42 7.32 -5.62 -7.70
N SER A 43 6.79 -5.85 -8.91
CA SER A 43 5.42 -5.48 -9.32
C SER A 43 4.37 -6.04 -8.37
N SER A 44 4.47 -7.32 -8.02
CA SER A 44 3.56 -8.00 -7.08
C SER A 44 3.72 -7.48 -5.65
N LEU A 45 4.94 -7.10 -5.25
CA LEU A 45 5.23 -6.48 -3.96
C LEU A 45 4.69 -5.04 -3.87
N TYR A 46 4.45 -4.38 -5.00
CA TYR A 46 3.77 -3.09 -5.07
C TYR A 46 2.24 -3.22 -5.14
N ASP A 47 1.73 -3.99 -6.10
CA ASP A 47 0.31 -4.02 -6.47
C ASP A 47 -0.58 -4.53 -5.33
N LYS A 48 -0.11 -5.56 -4.61
CA LYS A 48 -0.87 -6.17 -3.50
C LYS A 48 -1.05 -5.19 -2.34
N PRO A 49 0.02 -4.60 -1.75
CA PRO A 49 -0.14 -3.55 -0.74
C PRO A 49 -0.94 -2.36 -1.27
N GLN A 50 -0.67 -1.88 -2.48
CA GLN A 50 -1.31 -0.68 -3.03
C GLN A 50 -2.83 -0.83 -3.18
N THR A 51 -3.30 -1.98 -3.64
CA THR A 51 -4.72 -2.27 -3.82
C THR A 51 -5.46 -2.25 -2.48
N ARG A 52 -4.84 -2.82 -1.44
CA ARG A 52 -5.40 -2.85 -0.10
C ARG A 52 -5.36 -1.47 0.55
N ILE A 53 -4.26 -0.73 0.41
CA ILE A 53 -4.14 0.65 0.88
C ILE A 53 -5.24 1.53 0.27
N ARG A 54 -5.44 1.47 -1.05
CA ARG A 54 -6.52 2.22 -1.73
C ARG A 54 -7.90 1.85 -1.22
N SER A 55 -8.15 0.57 -0.99
CA SER A 55 -9.43 0.07 -0.47
C SER A 55 -9.73 0.61 0.93
N LEU A 56 -8.75 0.56 1.84
CA LEU A 56 -8.87 1.11 3.19
C LEU A 56 -8.96 2.65 3.18
N ASN A 57 -8.26 3.34 2.27
CA ASN A 57 -8.39 4.79 2.07
C ASN A 57 -9.80 5.18 1.60
N SER A 58 -10.40 4.43 0.67
CA SER A 58 -11.78 4.65 0.21
C SER A 58 -12.82 4.47 1.32
N LEU A 59 -12.45 3.77 2.39
CA LEU A 59 -13.28 3.58 3.58
C LEU A 59 -12.95 4.57 4.70
N GLY A 60 -11.95 5.44 4.51
CA GLY A 60 -11.53 6.45 5.49
C GLY A 60 -10.67 5.91 6.63
N LEU A 61 -10.05 4.74 6.49
CA LEU A 61 -9.46 4.00 7.61
C LEU A 61 -7.97 4.25 7.84
N ILE A 62 -7.22 4.72 6.84
CA ILE A 62 -5.75 4.72 6.90
C ILE A 62 -5.16 5.93 7.62
N LYS A 63 -5.81 7.09 7.56
CA LYS A 63 -5.09 8.37 7.69
C LYS A 63 -4.36 8.60 9.01
N ASP A 64 -4.83 8.05 10.14
CA ASP A 64 -4.21 8.34 11.44
C ASP A 64 -3.99 7.11 12.34
N LYS A 65 -4.92 6.14 12.36
CA LYS A 65 -4.90 5.06 13.36
C LYS A 65 -3.93 3.92 13.04
N TYR A 66 -3.69 3.67 11.76
CA TYR A 66 -2.92 2.51 11.31
C TYR A 66 -1.68 2.86 10.49
N ALA A 67 -1.48 4.14 10.12
CA ALA A 67 -0.44 4.56 9.20
C ALA A 67 0.95 4.00 9.55
N ASP A 68 1.40 4.09 10.81
CA ASP A 68 2.71 3.63 11.24
C ASP A 68 2.87 2.10 11.19
N ILE A 69 1.82 1.36 11.58
CA ILE A 69 1.81 -0.11 11.53
C ILE A 69 1.79 -0.59 10.08
N LEU A 70 0.98 0.05 9.23
CA LEU A 70 0.91 -0.28 7.81
C LEU A 70 2.23 0.04 7.10
N PHE A 71 2.86 1.17 7.45
CA PHE A 71 4.19 1.52 6.98
C PHE A 71 5.20 0.42 7.32
N SER A 72 5.28 0.04 8.60
CA SER A 72 6.24 -0.97 9.08
C SER A 72 6.04 -2.33 8.39
N LEU A 73 4.79 -2.74 8.18
CA LEU A 73 4.47 -4.00 7.51
C LEU A 73 4.76 -3.97 6.02
N VAL A 74 4.47 -2.85 5.33
CA VAL A 74 4.80 -2.73 3.90
C VAL A 74 6.31 -2.72 3.73
N GLU A 75 7.03 -1.98 4.55
CA GLU A 75 8.49 -1.94 4.54
C GLU A 75 9.10 -3.34 4.75
N SER A 76 8.54 -4.14 5.67
CA SER A 76 9.03 -5.50 5.90
C SER A 76 8.83 -6.42 4.67
N THR A 77 7.75 -6.24 3.91
CA THR A 77 7.46 -7.06 2.72
C THR A 77 8.41 -6.83 1.55
N LEU A 78 9.16 -5.72 1.57
CA LEU A 78 10.06 -5.35 0.48
C LEU A 78 11.46 -6.00 0.63
N PRO A 79 12.19 -6.21 -0.48
CA PRO A 79 13.59 -6.61 -0.40
C PRO A 79 14.44 -5.52 0.26
N ILE A 80 15.47 -5.93 1.00
CA ILE A 80 16.32 -5.02 1.78
C ILE A 80 16.97 -3.92 0.92
N ASP A 81 17.31 -4.23 -0.33
CA ASP A 81 17.96 -3.28 -1.22
C ASP A 81 16.99 -2.17 -1.66
N ILE A 82 15.72 -2.50 -1.87
CA ILE A 82 14.65 -1.55 -2.20
C ILE A 82 14.41 -0.59 -1.01
N VAL A 83 14.36 -1.13 0.21
CA VAL A 83 14.20 -0.32 1.43
C VAL A 83 15.37 0.65 1.60
N LYS A 84 16.62 0.18 1.42
CA LYS A 84 17.82 1.03 1.50
C LYS A 84 17.82 2.14 0.46
N MET A 85 17.38 1.87 -0.77
CA MET A 85 17.29 2.90 -1.81
C MET A 85 16.23 3.94 -1.47
N SER A 86 15.06 3.50 -0.98
CA SER A 86 14.00 4.39 -0.48
C SER A 86 14.52 5.31 0.63
N ASP A 87 15.21 4.76 1.63
CA ASP A 87 15.81 5.55 2.72
C ASP A 87 16.78 6.62 2.22
N ARG A 88 17.66 6.27 1.29
CA ARG A 88 18.61 7.21 0.70
C ARG A 88 17.87 8.33 -0.04
N GLN A 89 16.83 8.00 -0.80
CA GLN A 89 16.03 9.00 -1.49
C GLN A 89 15.28 9.91 -0.52
N ARG A 90 14.73 9.37 0.57
CA ARG A 90 14.05 10.16 1.61
C ARG A 90 14.97 11.20 2.26
N HIS A 91 16.27 10.91 2.42
CA HIS A 91 17.24 11.88 2.94
C HIS A 91 17.57 13.02 1.96
N LEU A 92 17.28 12.86 0.66
CA LEU A 92 17.54 13.84 -0.38
C LEU A 92 16.33 14.75 -0.67
N VAL A 93 15.12 14.30 -0.32
CA VAL A 93 13.87 15.02 -0.58
C VAL A 93 13.56 15.91 0.62
N HIS A 94 13.72 17.23 0.44
CA HIS A 94 13.55 18.23 1.51
C HIS A 94 12.13 18.84 1.58
N ASP A 95 11.27 18.55 0.60
CA ASP A 95 9.90 19.06 0.51
C ASP A 95 8.91 17.91 0.30
N THR A 96 8.30 17.46 1.39
CA THR A 96 7.23 16.47 1.38
C THR A 96 5.91 17.19 1.59
N GLN A 97 5.31 17.65 0.49
CA GLN A 97 3.96 18.24 0.46
C GLN A 97 2.91 17.28 1.05
N GLY A 98 2.76 17.25 2.38
CA GLY A 98 1.69 16.56 3.10
C GLY A 98 1.58 15.04 2.89
N LYS A 99 2.58 14.38 2.28
CA LYS A 99 2.59 12.93 2.06
C LYS A 99 3.09 12.20 3.30
N SER A 100 2.40 11.12 3.69
CA SER A 100 2.87 10.27 4.78
C SER A 100 4.10 9.46 4.36
N ASN A 101 4.84 8.93 5.34
CA ASN A 101 5.98 8.03 5.06
C ASN A 101 5.56 6.79 4.24
N LEU A 102 4.33 6.31 4.45
CA LEU A 102 3.75 5.23 3.66
C LEU A 102 3.53 5.64 2.20
N ASP A 103 2.99 6.84 1.96
CA ASP A 103 2.79 7.34 0.60
C ASP A 103 4.12 7.50 -0.14
N LEU A 104 5.13 8.04 0.55
CA LEU A 104 6.48 8.21 -0.01
C LEU A 104 7.12 6.86 -0.37
N LEU A 105 6.98 5.86 0.50
CA LEU A 105 7.47 4.51 0.23
C LEU A 105 6.75 3.88 -0.96
N MET A 106 5.42 3.98 -1.02
CA MET A 106 4.63 3.42 -2.12
C MET A 106 4.94 4.12 -3.45
N ASP A 107 5.14 5.43 -3.44
CA ASP A 107 5.56 6.19 -4.64
C ASP A 107 6.95 5.78 -5.10
N PHE A 108 7.90 5.57 -4.17
CA PHE A 108 9.23 5.08 -4.48
C PHE A 108 9.18 3.71 -5.15
N VAL A 109 8.50 2.73 -4.54
CA VAL A 109 8.41 1.37 -5.07
C VAL A 109 7.74 1.38 -6.45
N LYS A 110 6.70 2.21 -6.65
CA LYS A 110 6.07 2.39 -7.96
C LYS A 110 7.09 2.82 -9.03
N ASN A 111 7.90 3.82 -8.74
CA ASN A 111 8.90 4.33 -9.68
C ASN A 111 9.94 3.27 -10.02
N GLU A 112 10.31 2.42 -9.05
CA GLU A 112 11.25 1.32 -9.27
C GLU A 112 10.63 0.23 -10.16
N VAL A 113 9.37 -0.16 -9.90
CA VAL A 113 8.62 -1.09 -10.78
C VAL A 113 8.54 -0.56 -12.22
N ASP A 114 8.21 0.72 -12.39
CA ASP A 114 8.15 1.36 -13.70
C ASP A 114 9.53 1.41 -14.37
N SER A 115 10.61 1.56 -13.59
CA SER A 115 11.99 1.54 -14.08
C SER A 115 12.43 0.16 -14.54
N GLU A 116 12.15 -0.89 -13.76
CA GLU A 116 12.39 -2.27 -14.16
C GLU A 116 11.64 -2.61 -15.46
N PHE A 117 10.38 -2.18 -15.58
CA PHE A 117 9.59 -2.38 -16.79
C PHE A 117 10.21 -1.69 -18.00
N ARG A 118 10.63 -0.42 -17.87
CA ARG A 118 11.31 0.33 -18.93
C ARG A 118 12.60 -0.35 -19.40
N VAL A 119 13.39 -0.89 -18.47
CA VAL A 119 14.62 -1.62 -18.81
C VAL A 119 14.30 -2.92 -19.55
N LYS A 120 13.26 -3.65 -19.12
CA LYS A 120 12.82 -4.90 -19.76
C LYS A 120 12.35 -4.69 -21.21
N ILE A 121 11.61 -3.62 -21.50
CA ILE A 121 11.13 -3.35 -22.87
C ILE A 121 12.22 -2.83 -23.81
N SER A 122 13.32 -2.30 -23.27
CA SER A 122 14.41 -1.70 -24.05
C SER A 122 15.53 -2.69 -24.40
N ARG A 123 15.46 -3.92 -23.90
CA ARG A 123 16.38 -5.04 -24.19
C ARG A 123 15.68 -6.10 -25.01
#